data_AF-A0A5S9QKA0-F1
#
_entry.id   AF-A0A5S9QKA0-F1
#
_cell.length_a   1.000
_cell.length_b   1.000
_cell.length_c   1.000
_cell.angle_alpha   90.00
_cell.angle_beta   90.00
_cell.angle_gamma   90.00
#
_symmetry.space_group_name_H-M   'P 1'
#
loop_
_entity.id
_entity.type
_entity.pdbx_description
1 polymer ?
#
loop_
_entity_poly.entity_id
_entity_poly.type
_entity_poly.pdbx_seq_one_letter_code
_entity_poly.pdbx_strand_id
1 'polypeptide(L)' 'MNLYVILGLVLVIVGVTGVLTGKVIAGSKGLKPNYYSRYDSPFLFYLFVAFYISCGSFVLVQSL' A
#
# COMPACT_ATOMS: atom_id res chain seq x y z
N MET A 1 18.60 -11.33 5.26
CA MET A 1 17.52 -10.31 5.34
C MET A 1 16.21 -11.07 5.47
N ASN A 2 15.47 -10.85 6.55
CA ASN A 2 14.27 -11.64 6.86
C ASN A 2 13.16 -11.31 5.84
N LEU A 3 12.44 -12.32 5.32
CA LEU A 3 11.43 -12.14 4.27
C LEU A 3 10.36 -11.12 4.68
N TYR A 4 10.01 -11.10 5.97
CA TYR A 4 9.05 -10.17 6.55
C TYR A 4 9.53 -8.71 6.52
N VAL A 5 10.83 -8.46 6.70
CA VAL A 5 11.39 -7.10 6.57
C VAL A 5 11.25 -6.60 5.15
N ILE A 6 11.49 -7.46 4.15
CA ILE A 6 11.30 -7.11 2.74
C ILE A 6 9.83 -6.81 2.46
N LEU A 7 8.91 -7.66 2.94
CA LEU A 7 7.48 -7.45 2.78
C LEU A 7 7.01 -6.13 3.40
N GLY A 8 7.45 -5.84 4.64
CA GLY A 8 7.12 -4.61 5.33
C GLY A 8 7.59 -3.37 4.59
N LEU A 9 8.82 -3.38 4.07
CA LEU A 9 9.35 -2.30 3.24
C LEU A 9 8.54 -2.11 1.95
N VAL A 10 8.21 -3.20 1.25
CA VAL A 10 7.40 -3.14 0.02
C VAL A 10 6.04 -2.52 0.29
N LEU A 11 5.37 -2.90 1.38
CA LEU A 11 4.07 -2.34 1.76
C LEU A 11 4.15 -0.83 2.00
N VAL A 12 5.15 -0.38 2.76
CA VAL A 12 5.37 1.07 3.00
C VAL A 12 5.65 1.80 1.69
N ILE A 13 6.51 1.26 0.82
CA ILE A 13 6.85 1.85 -0.47
C ILE A 13 5.62 1.98 -1.37
N VAL A 14 4.74 0.97 -1.40
CA VAL A 14 3.49 1.02 -2.17
C VAL A 14 2.55 2.12 -1.63
N GLY A 15 2.41 2.23 -0.31
CA GLY A 15 1.63 3.30 0.32
C GLY A 15 2.17 4.69 0.00
N VAL A 16 3.48 4.90 0.15
CA VAL A 16 4.16 6.17 -0.15
C VAL A 16 4.06 6.52 -1.63
N THR A 17 4.31 5.56 -2.53
CA THR A 17 4.14 5.75 -3.97
C THR A 17 2.69 6.10 -4.32
N GLY A 18 1.73 5.51 -3.62
CA GLY A 18 0.32 5.85 -3.74
C GLY A 18 0.04 7.32 -3.44
N VAL A 19 0.62 7.85 -2.36
CA VAL A 19 0.52 9.27 -1.99
C VAL A 19 1.16 10.19 -3.04
N LEU A 20 2.34 9.82 -3.56
CA LEU A 20 3.07 10.63 -4.54
C LEU A 20 2.38 10.67 -5.91
N THR A 21 1.90 9.52 -6.39
CA THR A 21 1.29 9.40 -7.72
C THR A 21 -0.20 9.74 -7.73
N GLY A 22 -0.84 9.79 -6.55
CA GLY A 22 -2.28 9.93 -6.42
C GLY A 22 -3.08 8.70 -6.84
N LYS A 23 -2.42 7.54 -7.03
CA LYS A 23 -3.05 6.26 -7.39
C LYS A 23 -2.50 5.13 -6.53
N VAL A 24 -3.36 4.37 -5.86
CA VAL A 24 -2.98 3.23 -5.03
C VAL A 24 -3.57 1.94 -5.60
N ILE A 25 -2.81 0.84 -5.55
CA ILE A 25 -3.28 -0.47 -6.01
C ILE A 25 -4.36 -0.96 -5.04
N ALA A 26 -5.53 -1.27 -5.57
CA ALA A 26 -6.73 -1.66 -4.83
C ALA A 26 -7.01 -3.17 -4.87
N GLY A 27 -6.10 -3.95 -5.46
CA GLY A 27 -6.29 -5.35 -5.79
C GLY A 27 -6.31 -5.58 -7.31
N SER A 28 -6.98 -6.63 -7.76
CA SER A 28 -7.12 -6.93 -9.18
C SER A 28 -8.59 -6.91 -9.61
N LYS A 29 -8.83 -6.47 -10.85
CA LYS A 29 -10.09 -6.64 -11.56
C LYS A 29 -9.85 -7.66 -12.67
N GLY A 30 -10.00 -8.94 -12.34
CA GLY A 30 -9.60 -10.04 -13.20
C GLY A 30 -8.08 -10.13 -13.31
N LEU A 31 -7.54 -10.14 -14.54
CA LEU A 31 -6.09 -10.17 -14.80
C LEU A 31 -5.43 -8.78 -14.82
N LYS A 32 -6.20 -7.70 -14.61
CA LYS A 32 -5.67 -6.32 -14.60
C LYS A 32 -5.63 -5.77 -13.17
N PRO A 33 -4.58 -5.04 -12.79
CA PRO A 33 -4.55 -4.33 -11.52
C PRO A 33 -5.65 -3.26 -11.49
N ASN A 34 -6.37 -3.20 -10.37
CA ASN A 34 -7.33 -2.14 -10.09
C ASN A 34 -6.65 -1.06 -9.26
N TYR A 35 -6.99 0.21 -9.51
CA TYR A 35 -6.40 1.34 -8.80
C TYR A 35 -7.49 2.23 -8.24
N TYR A 36 -7.31 2.71 -7.02
CA TYR A 36 -8.04 3.86 -6.50
C TYR A 36 -7.23 5.12 -6.73
N SER A 37 -7.88 6.15 -7.25
CA SER A 37 -7.32 7.47 -7.47
C SER A 37 -7.81 8.40 -6.37
N ARG A 38 -6.95 9.34 -5.95
CA ARG A 38 -7.31 10.40 -5.00
C ARG A 38 -8.51 11.22 -5.48
N TYR A 39 -8.65 11.41 -6.79
CA TYR A 39 -9.70 12.25 -7.37
C TYR A 39 -11.01 11.51 -7.60
N ASP A 40 -10.95 10.22 -7.96
CA ASP A 40 -12.16 9.43 -8.27
C ASP A 40 -12.81 8.84 -7.01
N SER A 41 -11.99 8.46 -6.02
CA SER A 41 -12.45 7.76 -4.82
C SER A 41 -11.55 8.09 -3.61
N PRO A 42 -11.56 9.36 -3.14
CA PRO A 42 -10.61 9.85 -2.13
C PRO A 42 -10.64 9.01 -0.85
N PHE A 43 -11.83 8.63 -0.37
CA PHE A 43 -11.97 7.82 0.83
C PHE A 43 -11.26 6.45 0.70
N LEU A 44 -11.55 5.71 -0.36
CA LEU A 44 -10.94 4.39 -0.60
C LEU A 44 -9.44 4.52 -0.87
N PHE A 45 -9.01 5.56 -1.56
CA PHE A 45 -7.60 5.87 -1.78
C PHE A 45 -6.84 6.02 -0.44
N TYR A 46 -7.30 6.91 0.45
CA TYR A 46 -6.62 7.15 1.73
C TYR A 46 -6.71 5.94 2.67
N LEU A 47 -7.83 5.20 2.62
CA LEU A 47 -8.00 3.96 3.38
C LEU A 47 -6.95 2.92 2.98
N PHE A 48 -6.76 2.68 1.68
CA PHE A 48 -5.77 1.72 1.19
C PHE A 48 -4.33 2.18 1.49
N VAL A 49 -4.02 3.47 1.31
CA VAL A 49 -2.72 4.03 1.70
C VAL A 49 -2.46 3.80 3.20
N ALA A 50 -3.45 4.07 4.05
CA ALA A 50 -3.33 3.85 5.49
C ALA A 50 -3.11 2.37 5.82
N PHE A 51 -3.79 1.46 5.13
CA PHE A 51 -3.57 0.01 5.30
C PHE A 51 -2.15 -0.41 4.90
N TYR A 52 -1.65 0.04 3.74
CA TYR A 52 -0.30 -0.27 3.29
C TYR A 52 0.77 0.20 4.28
N ILE A 53 0.65 1.44 4.76
CA ILE A 53 1.59 2.01 5.73
C ILE A 53 1.46 1.28 7.08
N SER A 54 0.24 1.11 7.61
CA SER A 54 0.03 0.50 8.93
C SER A 54 0.49 -0.95 8.97
N CYS A 55 0.11 -1.77 7.99
CA CYS A 55 0.54 -3.15 7.90
C CYS A 55 2.06 -3.25 7.67
N GLY A 56 2.61 -2.40 6.78
CA GLY A 56 4.05 -2.37 6.52
C GLY A 56 4.86 -2.03 7.77
N SER A 57 4.47 -0.96 8.48
CA SER A 57 5.08 -0.57 9.74
C SER A 57 4.92 -1.63 10.83
N PHE A 58 3.75 -2.25 10.96
CA PHE A 58 3.52 -3.32 11.94
C PHE A 58 4.44 -4.52 11.68
N VAL A 59 4.53 -4.98 10.43
CA VAL A 59 5.39 -6.11 10.05
C VAL A 59 6.86 -5.76 10.32
N LEU A 60 7.30 -4.53 10.00
CA LEU A 60 8.68 -4.09 10.27
C LEU A 60 9.00 -4.09 11.77
N VAL A 61 8.09 -3.57 12.60
CA VAL A 61 8.27 -3.53 14.06
C VAL A 61 8.36 -4.94 14.66
N GLN A 62 7.58 -5.89 14.16
CA GLN A 62 7.62 -7.27 14.64
C GLN A 62 8.84 -8.07 14.13
N SER A 63 9.50 -7.59 13.08
CA SER A 63 10.59 -8.31 12.42
C SER A 63 11.99 -7.77 12.75
N LEU A 64 12.06 -6.66 13.48
CA LEU A 64 13.27 -6.04 14.02
C LEU A 64 13.52 -6.53 15.45
#